data_AF-A0A971AZH4-F1
#
_entry.id   AF-A0A971AZH4-F1
#
_cell.length_a   1.000
_cell.length_b   1.000
_cell.length_c   1.000
_cell.angle_alpha   90.00
_cell.angle_beta   90.00
_cell.angle_gamma   90.00
#
_symmetry.space_group_name_H-M   'P 1'
#
loop_
_entity.id
_entity.type
_entity.pdbx_description
1 polymer ?
#
loop_
_entity_poly.entity_id
_entity_poly.type
_entity_poly.pdbx_seq_one_letter_code
_entity_poly.pdbx_strand_id
1 'polypeptide(L)'
;MKRKSIIKSLALLISAMMAATCFTGCGAKAPASASTATSTAASATEEKTELEPVELTWLLRIPEQPDAQAVLDELNKRLKEEINATLKIQFIDAVAYPEKTKLKISSGEEFDIMFTSAGYGFYDYASKGAFVPLDELLEKYAPKT
;
A
#
# COMPACT_ATOMS: atom_id res chain seq x y z
N MET A 1 3.23 -53.76 5.65
CA MET A 1 2.36 -53.40 6.80
C MET A 1 3.00 -52.43 7.81
N LYS A 2 4.34 -52.37 7.98
CA LYS A 2 4.98 -51.50 8.99
C LYS A 2 5.03 -49.98 8.67
N ARG A 3 4.91 -49.57 7.39
CA ARG A 3 4.86 -48.14 6.99
C ARG A 3 3.51 -47.44 7.27
N LYS A 4 2.41 -48.20 7.35
CA LYS A 4 1.07 -47.64 7.67
C LYS A 4 0.85 -47.40 9.17
N SER A 5 1.71 -47.98 10.02
CA SER A 5 1.64 -47.79 11.47
C SER A 5 2.35 -46.52 11.93
N ILE A 6 3.37 -46.05 11.21
CA ILE A 6 4.12 -44.82 11.52
C ILE A 6 3.30 -43.56 11.17
N ILE A 7 2.48 -43.63 10.12
CA ILE A 7 1.60 -42.53 9.69
C ILE A 7 0.45 -42.32 10.68
N LYS A 8 -0.02 -43.38 11.35
CA LYS A 8 -1.06 -43.31 12.39
C LYS A 8 -0.54 -42.75 13.72
N SER A 9 0.76 -42.92 14.01
CA SER A 9 1.39 -42.39 15.23
C SER A 9 1.73 -40.90 15.16
N LEU A 10 1.89 -40.33 13.95
CA LEU A 10 2.19 -38.92 13.75
C LEU A 10 0.92 -38.05 13.68
N ALA A 11 -0.21 -38.61 13.22
CA ALA A 11 -1.49 -37.91 13.18
C ALA A 11 -2.16 -37.73 14.56
N LEU A 12 -1.76 -38.52 15.57
CA LEU A 12 -2.30 -38.45 16.92
C LEU A 12 -1.62 -37.36 17.79
N LEU A 13 -0.45 -36.86 17.38
CA LEU A 13 0.36 -35.90 18.15
C LEU A 13 0.08 -34.43 17.80
N ILE A 14 -0.61 -34.15 16.69
CA ILE A 14 -0.93 -32.79 16.23
C ILE A 14 -2.33 -32.33 16.72
N SER A 15 -3.16 -33.25 17.20
CA SER A 15 -4.50 -32.94 17.74
C SER A 15 -4.51 -32.55 19.23
N ALA A 16 -3.37 -32.53 19.92
CA ALA A 16 -3.28 -32.30 21.36
C ALA A 16 -2.83 -30.87 21.75
N MET A 17 -2.68 -29.96 20.78
CA MET A 17 -2.17 -28.61 21.02
C MET A 17 -3.18 -27.53 20.56
N MET A 18 -4.43 -27.73 20.93
CA MET A 18 -5.54 -26.81 20.67
C MET A 18 -6.50 -26.82 21.86
N ALA A 19 -5.99 -26.50 23.06
CA ALA A 19 -6.82 -26.39 24.27
C ALA A 19 -6.13 -25.56 25.38
N ALA A 20 -5.91 -24.27 25.14
CA ALA A 20 -5.72 -23.21 26.13
C ALA A 20 -5.56 -21.91 25.33
N THR A 21 -6.49 -20.96 25.30
CA THR A 21 -6.92 -20.19 26.46
C THR A 21 -8.32 -19.61 26.22
N CYS A 22 -9.25 -19.95 27.11
CA CYS A 22 -10.46 -19.16 27.36
C CYS A 22 -10.20 -18.32 28.61
N PHE A 23 -10.20 -16.99 28.49
CA PHE A 23 -10.34 -16.04 29.59
C PHE A 23 -11.14 -14.84 29.03
N THR A 24 -12.47 -14.88 29.16
CA THR A 24 -13.27 -14.09 30.13
C THR A 24 -13.09 -12.57 30.00
N GLY A 25 -14.18 -11.89 29.62
CA GLY A 25 -14.26 -10.42 29.58
C GLY A 25 -15.62 -9.92 29.11
N CYS A 26 -16.69 -10.31 29.80
CA CYS A 26 -18.03 -9.74 29.64
C CYS A 26 -18.25 -8.73 30.78
N GLY A 27 -18.60 -7.48 30.47
CA GLY A 27 -18.89 -6.43 31.45
C GLY A 27 -19.73 -5.30 30.83
N ALA A 28 -20.91 -5.06 31.40
CA ALA A 28 -22.06 -4.34 30.85
C ALA A 28 -22.02 -2.79 30.95
N LYS A 29 -22.75 -2.12 30.02
CA LYS A 29 -23.82 -1.09 30.17
C LYS A 29 -23.65 -0.06 31.33
N ALA A 30 -23.71 1.27 31.18
CA ALA A 30 -24.71 2.14 30.53
C ALA A 30 -24.23 3.64 30.54
N PRO A 31 -25.00 4.60 29.97
CA PRO A 31 -24.52 5.91 29.47
C PRO A 31 -24.75 7.09 30.43
N ALA A 32 -23.98 8.17 30.25
CA ALA A 32 -24.44 9.56 30.39
C ALA A 32 -23.28 10.54 30.12
N SER A 33 -23.46 11.44 29.17
CA SER A 33 -23.74 12.85 29.46
C SER A 33 -23.15 13.73 28.36
N ALA A 34 -24.02 14.57 27.81
CA ALA A 34 -23.68 15.63 26.90
C ALA A 34 -22.64 16.58 27.52
N SER A 35 -21.68 17.00 26.71
CA SER A 35 -21.05 18.30 26.89
C SER A 35 -20.68 18.86 25.53
N THR A 36 -21.37 19.96 25.20
CA THR A 36 -21.04 20.91 24.15
C THR A 36 -19.57 21.31 24.27
N ALA A 37 -18.77 21.02 23.25
CA ALA A 37 -17.42 21.56 23.12
C ALA A 37 -17.30 22.21 21.74
N THR A 38 -17.30 23.53 21.79
CA THR A 38 -16.76 24.50 20.84
C THR A 38 -15.78 23.89 19.83
N SER A 39 -16.16 23.93 18.56
CA SER A 39 -15.28 23.63 17.43
C SER A 39 -14.25 24.75 17.29
N THR A 40 -13.21 24.69 18.10
CA THR A 40 -11.96 25.41 17.83
C THR A 40 -11.32 24.74 16.64
N ALA A 41 -11.33 25.43 15.50
CA ALA A 41 -10.50 25.09 14.36
C ALA A 41 -9.03 25.14 14.81
N ALA A 42 -8.50 23.97 15.18
CA ALA A 42 -7.08 23.79 15.36
C ALA A 42 -6.46 23.80 13.96
N SER A 43 -5.91 24.95 13.56
CA SER A 43 -4.85 24.97 12.56
C SER A 43 -3.75 24.04 13.07
N ALA A 44 -3.69 22.84 12.51
CA ALA A 44 -2.54 21.98 12.63
C ALA A 44 -1.39 22.69 11.90
N THR A 45 -0.57 23.40 12.67
CA THR A 45 0.78 23.75 12.23
C THR A 45 1.52 22.42 12.10
N GLU A 46 1.59 21.89 10.88
CA GLU A 46 2.44 20.73 10.59
C GLU A 46 3.89 21.12 10.88
N GLU A 47 4.42 20.53 11.94
CA GLU A 47 5.84 20.51 12.21
C GLU A 47 6.50 19.79 11.03
N LYS A 48 7.30 20.53 10.25
CA LYS A 48 8.01 20.01 9.08
C LYS A 48 9.14 19.11 9.59
N THR A 49 8.80 17.90 10.01
CA THR A 49 9.79 16.81 10.13
C THR A 49 10.38 16.61 8.74
N GLU A 50 11.68 16.87 8.60
CA GLU A 50 12.40 16.55 7.37
C GLU A 50 12.27 15.06 7.12
N LEU A 51 11.55 14.71 6.05
CA LEU A 51 11.41 13.33 5.59
C LEU A 51 12.76 12.89 5.02
N GLU A 52 13.15 11.64 5.27
CA GLU A 52 14.34 11.04 4.67
C GLU A 52 14.25 11.03 3.13
N PRO A 53 15.37 11.16 2.42
CA PRO A 53 15.37 11.06 0.96
C PRO A 53 14.86 9.68 0.50
N VAL A 54 13.87 9.66 -0.39
CA VAL A 54 13.30 8.41 -0.94
C VAL A 54 13.39 8.36 -2.46
N GLU A 55 13.60 7.17 -3.01
CA GLU A 55 13.47 6.91 -4.45
C GLU A 55 12.16 6.16 -4.71
N LEU A 56 11.28 6.77 -5.50
CA LEU A 56 9.96 6.25 -5.86
C LEU A 56 10.01 5.54 -7.22
N THR A 57 9.49 4.34 -7.29
CA THR A 57 9.38 3.55 -8.52
C THR A 57 8.02 3.74 -9.18
N TRP A 58 8.02 4.22 -10.43
CA TRP A 58 6.81 4.43 -11.22
C TRP A 58 6.76 3.51 -12.46
N LEU A 59 5.76 2.65 -12.54
CA LEU A 59 5.44 1.85 -13.72
C LEU A 59 4.69 2.69 -14.77
N LEU A 60 5.38 3.11 -15.83
CA LEU A 60 4.83 4.02 -16.85
C LEU A 60 4.46 3.28 -18.15
N ARG A 61 3.22 3.47 -18.62
CA ARG A 61 2.68 2.83 -19.82
C ARG A 61 3.08 3.56 -21.10
N ILE A 62 4.37 3.59 -21.38
CA ILE A 62 4.91 4.14 -22.62
C ILE A 62 6.24 3.44 -22.92
N PRO A 63 6.59 3.21 -24.20
CA PRO A 63 7.96 2.86 -24.54
C PRO A 63 8.93 3.95 -24.07
N GLU A 64 10.12 3.52 -23.65
CA GLU A 64 11.21 4.44 -23.30
C GLU A 64 11.56 5.33 -24.50
N GLN A 65 11.69 6.63 -24.24
CA GLN A 65 12.07 7.61 -25.26
C GLN A 65 13.59 7.83 -25.26
N PRO A 66 14.21 8.17 -26.40
CA PRO A 66 15.67 8.36 -26.47
C PRO A 66 16.24 9.40 -25.49
N ASP A 67 15.43 10.38 -25.13
CA ASP A 67 15.74 11.51 -24.24
C ASP A 67 15.20 11.33 -22.82
N ALA A 68 14.61 10.18 -22.49
CA ALA A 68 13.97 9.92 -21.20
C ALA A 68 14.91 10.15 -20.01
N GLN A 69 16.18 9.75 -20.12
CA GLN A 69 17.17 9.93 -19.05
C GLN A 69 17.45 11.41 -18.78
N ALA A 70 17.61 12.24 -19.83
CA ALA A 70 17.88 13.66 -19.66
C ALA A 70 16.71 14.38 -18.97
N VAL A 71 15.47 13.99 -19.31
CA VAL A 71 14.26 14.49 -18.66
C VAL A 71 14.19 14.02 -17.20
N LEU A 72 14.45 12.73 -16.95
CA LEU A 72 14.39 12.16 -15.60
C LEU A 72 15.45 12.76 -14.67
N ASP A 73 16.65 13.03 -15.17
CA ASP A 73 17.72 13.68 -14.41
C ASP A 73 17.31 15.08 -13.95
N GLU A 74 16.74 15.88 -14.86
CA GLU A 74 16.29 17.24 -14.53
C GLU A 74 15.05 17.22 -13.62
N LEU A 75 14.14 16.28 -13.84
CA LEU A 75 12.99 16.07 -12.97
C LEU A 75 13.43 15.69 -11.54
N ASN A 76 14.40 14.78 -11.41
CA ASN A 76 14.89 14.31 -10.12
C ASN A 76 15.63 15.39 -9.32
N LYS A 77 16.32 16.33 -9.99
CA LYS A 77 16.87 17.51 -9.30
C LYS A 77 15.77 18.33 -8.65
N ARG A 78 14.72 18.64 -9.40
CA ARG A 78 13.58 19.44 -8.90
C ARG A 78 12.83 18.73 -7.79
N LEU A 79 12.52 17.44 -7.95
CA LEU A 79 11.84 16.65 -6.92
C LEU A 79 12.66 16.54 -5.64
N LYS A 80 13.98 16.42 -5.75
CA LYS A 80 14.85 16.38 -4.57
C LYS A 80 14.86 17.72 -3.82
N GLU A 81 14.91 18.84 -4.55
CA GLU A 81 14.86 20.18 -3.96
C GLU A 81 13.50 20.50 -3.32
N GLU A 82 12.39 20.08 -3.95
CA GLU A 82 11.04 20.45 -3.52
C GLU A 82 10.46 19.52 -2.46
N ILE A 83 10.65 18.20 -2.61
CA ILE A 83 9.98 17.18 -1.78
C ILE A 83 10.94 16.12 -1.21
N ASN A 84 12.25 16.29 -1.38
CA ASN A 84 13.28 15.33 -0.97
C ASN A 84 13.05 13.90 -1.51
N ALA A 85 12.59 13.78 -2.77
CA ALA A 85 12.39 12.50 -3.43
C ALA A 85 13.00 12.45 -4.83
N THR A 86 13.28 11.26 -5.32
CA THR A 86 13.63 10.99 -6.72
C THR A 86 12.69 9.96 -7.33
N LEU A 87 12.57 9.96 -8.65
CA LEU A 87 11.80 9.00 -9.43
C LEU A 87 12.74 8.06 -10.18
N LYS A 88 12.36 6.78 -10.16
CA LYS A 88 12.83 5.73 -11.04
C LYS A 88 11.66 5.24 -11.88
N ILE A 89 11.72 5.48 -13.18
CA ILE A 89 10.65 5.07 -14.09
C ILE A 89 10.96 3.70 -14.69
N GLN A 90 10.00 2.77 -14.55
CA GLN A 90 10.00 1.52 -15.31
C GLN A 90 9.09 1.70 -16.53
N PHE A 91 9.69 1.95 -17.68
CA PHE A 91 8.99 2.05 -18.97
C PHE A 91 8.49 0.67 -19.40
N ILE A 92 7.20 0.56 -19.66
CA ILE A 92 6.58 -0.68 -20.10
C ILE A 92 5.73 -0.40 -21.35
N ASP A 93 6.03 -1.13 -22.42
CA ASP A 93 5.27 -1.06 -23.67
C ASP A 93 3.78 -1.30 -23.44
N ALA A 94 2.96 -0.60 -24.22
CA ALA A 94 1.50 -0.64 -24.15
C ALA A 94 0.93 -2.07 -24.19
N VAL A 95 1.46 -2.94 -25.06
CA VAL A 95 0.97 -4.31 -25.24
C VAL A 95 1.33 -5.18 -24.04
N ALA A 96 2.53 -4.99 -23.49
CA ALA A 96 3.02 -5.77 -22.35
C ALA A 96 2.48 -5.27 -20.99
N TYR A 97 1.99 -4.03 -20.92
CA TYR A 97 1.58 -3.39 -19.67
C TYR A 97 0.57 -4.18 -18.83
N PRO A 98 -0.55 -4.69 -19.38
CA PRO A 98 -1.55 -5.38 -18.57
C PRO A 98 -0.99 -6.63 -17.88
N GLU A 99 -0.27 -7.46 -18.62
CA GLU A 99 0.29 -8.71 -18.08
C GLU A 99 1.44 -8.45 -17.09
N LYS A 100 2.33 -7.50 -17.39
CA LYS A 100 3.46 -7.17 -16.49
C LYS A 100 2.97 -6.57 -15.17
N THR A 101 2.03 -5.63 -15.21
CA THR A 101 1.51 -5.00 -13.98
C THR A 101 0.70 -5.97 -13.14
N LYS A 102 -0.13 -6.81 -13.76
CA LYS A 102 -0.83 -7.90 -13.08
C LYS A 102 0.13 -8.84 -12.37
N LEU A 103 1.22 -9.24 -13.04
CA LEU A 103 2.24 -10.09 -12.44
C LEU A 103 2.87 -9.42 -11.23
N LYS A 104 3.35 -8.17 -11.36
CA LYS A 104 3.95 -7.38 -10.28
C LYS A 104 3.05 -7.28 -9.04
N ILE A 105 1.77 -6.95 -9.25
CA ILE A 105 0.77 -6.90 -8.17
C ILE A 105 0.62 -8.28 -7.52
N SER A 106 0.47 -9.34 -8.32
CA SER A 106 0.22 -10.69 -7.80
C SER A 106 1.43 -11.32 -7.10
N SER A 107 2.65 -10.94 -7.49
CA SER A 107 3.90 -11.41 -6.87
C SER A 107 4.29 -10.60 -5.64
N GLY A 108 3.64 -9.47 -5.39
CA GLY A 108 4.06 -8.51 -4.38
C GLY A 108 5.42 -7.88 -4.69
N GLU A 109 5.75 -7.68 -5.98
CA GLU A 109 6.94 -6.91 -6.34
C GLU A 109 6.71 -5.45 -5.93
N GLU A 110 7.70 -4.84 -5.27
CA GLU A 110 7.61 -3.46 -4.79
C GLU A 110 7.62 -2.46 -5.96
N PHE A 111 6.64 -1.56 -5.95
CA PHE A 111 6.56 -0.35 -6.76
C PHE A 111 5.65 0.65 -6.04
N ASP A 112 5.79 1.94 -6.33
CA ASP A 112 5.06 2.99 -5.61
C ASP A 112 3.89 3.52 -6.43
N ILE A 113 4.10 3.70 -7.74
CA ILE A 113 3.13 4.35 -8.63
C ILE A 113 2.90 3.48 -9.87
N MET A 114 1.65 3.34 -10.29
CA MET A 114 1.31 2.74 -11.58
C MET A 114 0.12 3.45 -12.24
N PHE A 115 0.07 3.37 -13.57
CA PHE A 115 -1.13 3.75 -14.30
C PHE A 115 -2.19 2.65 -14.20
N THR A 116 -3.45 3.03 -14.02
CA THR A 116 -4.58 2.10 -13.96
C THR A 116 -5.84 2.73 -14.53
N SER A 117 -6.83 1.91 -14.84
CA SER A 117 -8.18 2.32 -15.27
C SER A 117 -9.15 1.15 -15.07
N ALA A 118 -10.43 1.36 -15.34
CA ALA A 118 -11.42 0.27 -15.36
C ALA A 118 -10.96 -0.91 -16.25
N GLY A 119 -10.35 -0.62 -17.41
CA GLY A 119 -9.82 -1.64 -18.32
C GLY A 119 -8.57 -2.38 -17.82
N TYR A 120 -7.90 -1.84 -16.79
CA TYR A 120 -6.76 -2.49 -16.11
C TYR A 120 -7.16 -3.17 -14.80
N GLY A 121 -8.46 -3.35 -14.52
CA GLY A 121 -8.92 -4.02 -13.31
C GLY A 121 -8.83 -3.15 -12.06
N PHE A 122 -8.89 -1.82 -12.20
CA PHE A 122 -8.82 -0.88 -11.06
C PHE A 122 -9.75 -1.28 -9.90
N TYR A 123 -11.03 -1.52 -10.19
CA TYR A 123 -12.02 -1.86 -9.17
C TYR A 123 -11.71 -3.17 -8.44
N ASP A 124 -11.24 -4.18 -9.18
CA ASP A 124 -10.89 -5.49 -8.60
C ASP A 124 -9.68 -5.36 -7.67
N TYR A 125 -8.63 -4.66 -8.10
CA TYR A 125 -7.43 -4.47 -7.30
C TYR A 125 -7.66 -3.54 -6.11
N ALA A 126 -8.43 -2.47 -6.28
CA ALA A 126 -8.84 -1.59 -5.18
C ALA A 126 -9.64 -2.36 -4.12
N SER A 127 -10.63 -3.17 -4.53
CA SER A 127 -11.44 -3.97 -3.58
C SER A 127 -10.61 -5.00 -2.80
N LYS A 128 -9.46 -5.42 -3.34
CA LYS A 128 -8.51 -6.35 -2.72
C LYS A 128 -7.44 -5.65 -1.90
N GLY A 129 -7.47 -4.32 -1.79
CA GLY A 129 -6.51 -3.53 -1.02
C GLY A 129 -5.13 -3.39 -1.69
N ALA A 130 -5.04 -3.59 -3.01
CA ALA A 130 -3.78 -3.42 -3.73
C ALA A 130 -3.41 -1.95 -3.98
N PHE A 131 -4.34 -1.02 -3.77
CA PHE A 131 -4.11 0.43 -3.88
C PHE A 131 -4.38 1.12 -2.54
N VAL A 132 -3.51 2.07 -2.21
CA VAL A 132 -3.69 2.94 -1.04
C VAL A 132 -4.84 3.92 -1.32
N PRO A 133 -5.85 4.03 -0.43
CA PRO A 133 -6.89 5.04 -0.55
C PRO A 133 -6.29 6.45 -0.50
N LEU A 134 -6.72 7.33 -1.41
CA LEU A 134 -6.16 8.68 -1.51
C LEU A 134 -7.02 9.74 -0.82
N ASP A 135 -8.25 9.43 -0.37
CA ASP A 135 -9.21 10.41 0.15
C ASP A 135 -8.59 11.31 1.25
N GLU A 136 -8.08 10.72 2.33
CA GLU A 136 -7.44 11.46 3.42
C GLU A 136 -6.10 12.08 3.00
N LEU A 137 -5.36 11.42 2.10
CA LEU A 137 -4.07 11.90 1.61
C LEU A 137 -4.23 13.14 0.72
N LEU A 138 -5.30 13.23 -0.06
CA LEU A 138 -5.61 14.38 -0.90
C LEU A 138 -6.03 15.57 -0.05
N GLU A 139 -6.89 15.37 0.96
CA GLU A 139 -7.26 16.43 1.89
C GLU A 139 -6.04 17.00 2.62
N LYS A 140 -5.10 16.12 3.01
CA LYS A 140 -3.90 16.52 3.76
C LYS A 140 -2.82 17.13 2.86
N TYR A 141 -2.45 16.46 1.77
CA TYR A 141 -1.25 16.78 0.99
C TYR A 141 -1.54 17.45 -0.36
N ALA A 142 -2.79 17.43 -0.84
CA ALA A 142 -3.19 18.05 -2.11
C ALA A 142 -4.51 18.87 -2.01
N PRO A 143 -4.67 19.79 -1.03
CA PRO A 143 -5.95 20.44 -0.73
C PRO A 143 -6.46 21.43 -1.82
N LYS A 144 -5.67 21.65 -2.88
CA LYS A 144 -6.02 22.52 -4.01
C LYS A 144 -6.33 21.74 -5.30
N THR A 145 -6.43 20.42 -5.21
CA THR A 145 -6.84 19.58 -6.35
C THR A 145 -8.35 19.63 -6.59
#